data_AF-A0A1H8MLH5-F1
#
_entry.id   AF-A0A1H8MLH5-F1
#
_cell.length_a   1.000
_cell.length_b   1.000
_cell.length_c   1.000
_cell.angle_alpha   90.00
_cell.angle_beta   90.00
_cell.angle_gamma   90.00
#
_symmetry.space_group_name_H-M   'P 1'
#
loop_
_entity.id
_entity.type
_entity.pdbx_description
1 polymer ?
#
loop_
_entity_poly.entity_id
_entity_poly.type
_entity_poly.pdbx_seq_one_letter_code
_entity_poly.pdbx_strand_id
1 'polypeptide(L)'
;VKSLVTSLGTEFGRSVTRLLRLAKPISTRNVAGLTHTDSGAFTIRELLRTDAEKTWNKTGKLVLDSADIVYNPQAGDVKAAIPTALALTRKIKGKEQRILVTGDADFLSNAELANGYSGTGNADFYQGFLGWFTYGQFPIEPTWPDPIDNTMTIKGNSVVPLKWVMLGLIPVLGLIAGTVLLIRRKRK
;
A
#
# COMPACT_ATOMS: atom_id res chain seq x y z
N VAL A 1 -9.88 9.19 -2.02
CA VAL A 1 -10.69 8.88 -0.81
C VAL A 1 -9.85 8.06 0.16
N LYS A 2 -10.06 8.17 1.48
CA LYS A 2 -9.39 7.34 2.49
C LYS A 2 -10.38 6.28 2.98
N SER A 3 -10.03 5.02 2.79
CA SER A 3 -10.83 3.89 3.28
C SER A 3 -10.22 3.38 4.59
N LEU A 4 -11.05 3.12 5.60
CA LEU A 4 -10.64 2.60 6.90
C LEU A 4 -11.08 1.15 7.05
N VAL A 5 -10.25 0.39 7.75
CA VAL A 5 -10.53 -0.99 8.11
C VAL A 5 -11.63 -1.04 9.16
N THR A 6 -12.61 -1.93 9.00
CA THR A 6 -13.67 -2.16 9.98
C THR A 6 -13.21 -3.13 11.08
N SER A 7 -14.02 -3.34 12.12
CA SER A 7 -13.71 -4.30 13.20
C SER A 7 -13.43 -5.73 12.70
N LEU A 8 -14.00 -6.09 11.55
CA LEU A 8 -13.79 -7.37 10.88
C LEU A 8 -12.36 -7.58 10.38
N GLY A 9 -11.59 -6.50 10.20
CA GLY A 9 -10.18 -6.59 9.81
C GLY A 9 -9.31 -7.36 10.81
N THR A 10 -9.79 -7.59 12.03
CA THR A 10 -9.10 -8.43 13.02
C THR A 10 -8.96 -9.90 12.59
N GLU A 11 -9.88 -10.40 11.74
CA GLU A 11 -9.82 -11.75 11.18
C GLU A 11 -8.81 -11.88 10.03
N PHE A 12 -8.29 -10.76 9.52
CA PHE A 12 -7.35 -10.69 8.39
C PHE A 12 -5.88 -10.63 8.85
N GLY A 13 -5.62 -11.10 10.08
CA GLY A 13 -4.28 -11.22 10.63
C GLY A 13 -3.74 -9.95 11.28
N ARG A 14 -2.48 -10.04 11.72
CA ARG A 14 -1.84 -9.00 12.56
C ARG A 14 -1.66 -7.66 11.81
N SER A 15 -1.34 -7.70 10.51
CA SER A 15 -1.13 -6.49 9.71
C SER A 15 -2.41 -5.65 9.61
N VAL A 16 -3.55 -6.27 9.32
CA VAL A 16 -4.85 -5.59 9.18
C VAL A 16 -5.41 -5.16 10.53
N THR A 17 -5.21 -5.98 11.57
CA THR A 17 -5.51 -5.58 12.96
C THR A 17 -4.78 -4.30 13.36
N ARG A 18 -3.50 -4.16 12.96
CA ARG A 18 -2.71 -2.96 13.21
C ARG A 18 -3.29 -1.74 12.47
N LEU A 19 -3.76 -1.92 11.24
CA LEU A 19 -4.40 -0.84 10.48
C LEU A 19 -5.66 -0.31 11.16
N LEU A 20 -6.52 -1.22 11.66
CA LEU A 20 -7.70 -0.86 12.45
C LEU A 20 -7.29 -0.08 13.71
N ARG A 21 -6.34 -0.61 14.50
CA ARG A 21 -5.89 0.01 15.75
C ARG A 21 -5.32 1.41 15.55
N LEU A 22 -4.58 1.62 14.47
CA LEU A 22 -3.94 2.89 14.16
C LEU A 22 -4.86 3.84 13.36
N ALA A 23 -6.08 3.41 13.03
CA ALA A 23 -6.95 4.09 12.08
C ALA A 23 -6.20 4.50 10.79
N LYS A 24 -5.27 3.64 10.34
CA LYS A 24 -4.37 3.95 9.23
C LYS A 24 -5.13 3.77 7.91
N PRO A 25 -5.24 4.81 7.06
CA PRO A 25 -6.08 4.75 5.88
C PRO A 25 -5.45 3.92 4.76
N ILE A 26 -6.30 3.21 4.03
CA ILE A 26 -5.97 2.64 2.72
C ILE A 26 -6.22 3.71 1.66
N SER A 27 -5.20 3.94 0.85
CA SER A 27 -5.27 4.86 -0.29
C SER A 27 -6.05 4.20 -1.41
N THR A 28 -7.20 4.79 -1.74
CA THR A 28 -8.08 4.35 -2.82
C THR A 28 -8.61 5.61 -3.52
N ARG A 29 -7.87 6.14 -4.50
CA ARG A 29 -8.05 7.53 -4.97
C ARG A 29 -9.35 7.76 -5.72
N ASN A 30 -9.90 6.75 -6.40
CA ASN A 30 -11.15 6.84 -7.17
C ASN A 30 -12.07 5.65 -6.89
N VAL A 31 -12.14 5.22 -5.63
CA VAL A 31 -12.88 4.03 -5.26
C VAL A 31 -14.37 4.16 -5.52
N ALA A 32 -14.92 3.16 -6.20
CA ALA A 32 -16.36 3.00 -6.33
C ALA A 32 -16.96 2.55 -4.99
N GLY A 33 -18.05 3.19 -4.57
CA GLY A 33 -18.83 2.72 -3.44
C GLY A 33 -19.55 1.41 -3.76
N LEU A 34 -19.57 0.48 -2.81
CA LEU A 34 -20.22 -0.81 -2.94
C LEU A 34 -21.51 -0.85 -2.11
N THR A 35 -22.53 -1.48 -2.67
CA THR A 35 -23.75 -1.86 -1.96
C THR A 35 -23.92 -3.37 -2.07
N HIS A 36 -24.56 -3.99 -1.09
CA HIS A 36 -24.81 -5.42 -1.07
C HIS A 36 -26.16 -5.72 -0.43
N THR A 37 -26.69 -6.92 -0.71
CA THR A 37 -27.88 -7.45 -0.06
C THR A 37 -27.59 -8.87 0.41
N ASP A 38 -28.12 -9.25 1.57
CA ASP A 38 -27.86 -10.55 2.20
C ASP A 38 -28.76 -11.68 1.68
N SER A 39 -29.22 -11.56 0.42
CA SER A 39 -30.17 -12.48 -0.20
C SER A 39 -29.52 -13.73 -0.81
N GLY A 40 -28.19 -13.81 -0.80
CA GLY A 40 -27.41 -14.85 -1.48
C GLY A 40 -26.87 -15.96 -0.56
N ALA A 41 -26.17 -16.91 -1.16
CA ALA A 41 -25.49 -18.02 -0.46
C ALA A 41 -24.17 -17.62 0.22
N PHE A 42 -23.80 -16.34 0.22
CA PHE A 42 -22.56 -15.83 0.79
C PHE A 42 -22.86 -15.01 2.04
N THR A 43 -22.06 -15.22 3.08
CA THR A 43 -21.96 -14.27 4.19
C THR A 43 -21.10 -13.11 3.72
N ILE A 44 -21.69 -11.92 3.60
CA ILE A 44 -21.03 -10.69 3.15
C ILE A 44 -20.61 -9.89 4.37
N ARG A 45 -19.39 -9.35 4.35
CA ARG A 45 -18.78 -8.61 5.44
C ARG A 45 -18.06 -7.40 4.88
N GLU A 46 -18.35 -6.22 5.41
CA GLU A 46 -17.68 -4.99 4.98
C GLU A 46 -16.28 -4.91 5.60
N LEU A 47 -15.25 -4.96 4.77
CA LEU A 47 -13.86 -4.96 5.22
C LEU A 47 -13.26 -3.56 5.27
N LEU A 48 -13.62 -2.72 4.28
CA LEU A 48 -13.23 -1.31 4.21
C LEU A 48 -14.46 -0.43 4.06
N ARG A 49 -14.47 0.71 4.77
CA ARG A 49 -15.49 1.76 4.62
C ARG A 49 -14.87 3.15 4.58
N THR A 50 -15.54 4.09 3.94
CA THR A 50 -15.19 5.51 4.03
C THR A 50 -15.60 6.11 5.38
N ASP A 51 -14.97 7.23 5.74
CA ASP A 51 -15.33 8.04 6.92
C ASP A 51 -16.59 8.87 6.62
N ALA A 52 -17.70 8.60 7.32
CA ALA A 52 -19.00 9.25 7.09
C ALA A 52 -19.00 10.77 7.30
N GLU A 53 -18.10 11.29 8.14
CA GLU A 53 -18.04 12.73 8.43
C GLU A 53 -17.30 13.49 7.32
N LYS A 54 -16.31 12.83 6.71
CA LYS A 54 -15.39 13.42 5.74
C LYS A 54 -15.71 13.09 4.29
N THR A 55 -16.61 12.13 4.04
CA THR A 55 -16.91 11.63 2.70
C THR A 55 -18.41 11.63 2.42
N TRP A 56 -18.77 11.82 1.15
CA TRP A 56 -20.14 11.72 0.67
C TRP A 56 -20.14 11.14 -0.74
N ASN A 57 -21.27 10.54 -1.12
CA ASN A 57 -21.53 10.18 -2.50
C ASN A 57 -22.05 11.41 -3.26
N LYS A 58 -21.36 11.83 -4.32
CA LYS A 58 -21.78 12.90 -5.22
C LYS A 58 -22.63 12.30 -6.33
N THR A 59 -23.93 12.61 -6.36
CA THR A 59 -24.87 12.08 -7.36
C THR A 59 -25.09 13.01 -8.54
N GLY A 60 -24.90 14.32 -8.34
CA GLY A 60 -25.01 15.32 -9.40
C GLY A 60 -23.83 15.35 -10.36
N LYS A 61 -23.94 16.13 -11.45
CA LYS A 61 -22.85 16.35 -12.41
C LYS A 61 -21.63 16.95 -11.69
N LEU A 62 -20.49 16.27 -11.77
CA LEU A 62 -19.21 16.78 -11.29
C LEU A 62 -18.63 17.71 -12.36
N VAL A 63 -18.46 18.98 -12.01
CA VAL A 63 -17.83 20.02 -12.84
C VAL A 63 -16.44 20.23 -12.24
N LEU A 64 -15.40 19.82 -12.95
CA LEU A 64 -14.00 19.84 -12.47
C LEU A 64 -13.29 21.17 -12.78
N ASP A 65 -13.98 22.04 -13.51
CA ASP A 65 -13.48 23.21 -14.21
C ASP A 65 -13.62 24.51 -13.42
N SER A 66 -14.31 24.53 -12.26
CA SER A 66 -14.36 25.67 -11.34
C SER A 66 -14.84 25.27 -9.93
N ALA A 67 -14.13 25.78 -8.90
CA ALA A 67 -14.45 25.79 -7.46
C ALA A 67 -14.46 24.44 -6.69
N ASP A 68 -14.35 24.57 -5.36
CA ASP A 68 -14.40 23.47 -4.39
C ASP A 68 -15.63 22.58 -4.59
N ILE A 69 -15.46 21.26 -4.45
CA ILE A 69 -16.58 20.31 -4.52
C ILE A 69 -17.46 20.50 -3.28
N VAL A 70 -18.62 21.14 -3.46
CA VAL A 70 -19.56 21.42 -2.36
C VAL A 70 -20.57 20.28 -2.19
N TYR A 71 -20.75 19.86 -0.94
CA TYR A 71 -21.82 18.96 -0.52
C TYR A 71 -23.19 19.64 -0.70
N ASN A 72 -24.06 19.03 -1.50
CA ASN A 72 -25.41 19.53 -1.77
C ASN A 72 -26.46 18.42 -1.54
N PRO A 73 -27.07 18.35 -0.35
CA PRO A 73 -28.08 17.34 -0.05
C PRO A 73 -29.34 17.49 -0.92
N GLN A 74 -29.66 18.70 -1.39
CA GLN A 74 -30.82 18.92 -2.27
C GLN A 74 -30.60 18.36 -3.69
N ALA A 75 -29.33 18.21 -4.11
CA ALA A 75 -28.97 17.53 -5.35
C ALA A 75 -28.84 16.00 -5.20
N GLY A 76 -29.17 15.47 -4.02
CA GLY A 76 -29.11 14.03 -3.72
C GLY A 76 -27.77 13.54 -3.17
N ASP A 77 -26.85 14.44 -2.80
CA ASP A 77 -25.60 14.03 -2.16
C ASP A 77 -25.88 13.39 -0.79
N VAL A 78 -25.25 12.26 -0.50
CA VAL A 78 -25.47 11.52 0.75
C VAL A 78 -24.15 11.33 1.50
N LYS A 79 -24.09 11.85 2.73
CA LYS A 79 -23.03 11.51 3.69
C LYS A 79 -23.33 10.16 4.33
N ALA A 80 -22.45 9.20 4.12
CA ALA A 80 -22.56 7.88 4.72
C ALA A 80 -21.18 7.22 4.79
N ALA A 81 -21.02 6.25 5.71
CA ALA A 81 -19.90 5.32 5.66
C ALA A 81 -20.14 4.34 4.51
N ILE A 82 -19.50 4.57 3.37
CA ILE A 82 -19.72 3.79 2.15
C ILE A 82 -18.73 2.62 2.13
N PRO A 83 -19.20 1.38 1.98
CA PRO A 83 -18.31 0.23 1.81
C PRO A 83 -17.46 0.37 0.55
N THR A 84 -16.17 0.08 0.66
CA THR A 84 -15.21 0.15 -0.45
C THR A 84 -14.51 -1.18 -0.70
N ALA A 85 -14.61 -2.11 0.25
CA ALA A 85 -14.27 -3.51 0.06
C ALA A 85 -15.19 -4.43 0.86
N LEU A 86 -15.58 -5.54 0.24
CA LEU A 86 -16.43 -6.59 0.81
C LEU A 86 -15.67 -7.91 0.83
N ALA A 87 -15.65 -8.58 1.98
CA ALA A 87 -15.21 -9.96 2.13
C ALA A 87 -16.44 -10.88 2.11
N LEU A 88 -16.44 -11.85 1.22
CA LEU A 88 -17.54 -12.81 1.05
C LEU A 88 -17.02 -14.22 1.37
N THR A 89 -17.82 -14.96 2.14
CA THR A 89 -17.51 -16.35 2.47
C THR A 89 -18.71 -17.26 2.27
N ARG A 90 -18.47 -18.51 1.88
CA ARG A 90 -19.48 -19.58 1.93
C ARG A 90 -18.82 -20.95 2.08
N LYS A 91 -19.58 -21.95 2.52
CA LYS A 91 -19.16 -23.35 2.45
C LYS A 91 -19.68 -23.98 1.17
N ILE A 92 -18.81 -24.67 0.42
CA ILE A 92 -19.16 -25.43 -0.78
C ILE A 92 -18.36 -26.73 -0.81
N LYS A 93 -19.06 -27.88 -0.91
CA LYS A 93 -18.45 -29.23 -0.93
C LYS A 93 -17.44 -29.45 0.22
N GLY A 94 -17.79 -29.02 1.44
CA GLY A 94 -16.94 -29.16 2.62
C GLY A 94 -15.71 -28.23 2.68
N LYS A 95 -15.53 -27.33 1.70
CA LYS A 95 -14.47 -26.31 1.69
C LYS A 95 -15.06 -24.92 1.86
N GLU A 96 -14.27 -24.01 2.42
CA GLU A 96 -14.63 -22.60 2.43
C GLU A 96 -14.20 -21.93 1.14
N GLN A 97 -15.10 -21.14 0.56
CA GLN A 97 -14.77 -20.23 -0.54
C GLN A 97 -14.70 -18.82 0.04
N ARG A 98 -13.61 -18.12 -0.25
CA ARG A 98 -13.34 -16.73 0.15
C ARG A 98 -13.26 -15.87 -1.12
N ILE A 99 -13.96 -14.74 -1.14
CA ILE A 99 -13.93 -13.76 -2.24
C ILE A 99 -13.73 -12.38 -1.63
N LEU A 100 -12.86 -11.57 -2.23
CA LEU A 100 -12.72 -10.14 -1.91
C LEU A 100 -13.20 -9.34 -3.11
N VAL A 101 -14.14 -8.41 -2.88
CA VAL A 101 -14.59 -7.44 -3.87
C VAL A 101 -14.10 -6.07 -3.43
N THR A 102 -13.42 -5.34 -4.30
CA THR A 102 -12.95 -3.98 -4.03
C THR A 102 -13.48 -3.02 -5.09
N GLY A 103 -13.80 -1.79 -4.69
CA GLY A 103 -14.24 -0.74 -5.61
C GLY A 103 -13.10 -0.02 -6.33
N ASP A 104 -11.85 -0.38 -6.03
CA ASP A 104 -10.64 0.16 -6.61
C ASP A 104 -9.64 -0.99 -6.80
N ALA A 105 -8.87 -0.96 -7.87
CA ALA A 105 -7.77 -1.89 -8.14
C ALA A 105 -6.39 -1.23 -7.95
N ASP A 106 -6.32 0.10 -8.04
CA ASP A 106 -5.07 0.86 -8.00
C ASP A 106 -4.40 0.82 -6.63
N PHE A 107 -5.14 0.43 -5.59
CA PHE A 107 -4.61 0.23 -4.24
C PHE A 107 -3.49 -0.84 -4.20
N LEU A 108 -3.41 -1.71 -5.23
CA LEU A 108 -2.36 -2.72 -5.43
C LEU A 108 -1.28 -2.29 -6.44
N SER A 109 -1.36 -1.09 -7.00
CA SER A 109 -0.34 -0.60 -7.93
C SER A 109 1.03 -0.50 -7.24
N ASN A 110 2.11 -0.67 -8.02
CA ASN A 110 3.47 -0.48 -7.50
C ASN A 110 3.64 0.91 -6.88
N ALA A 111 2.97 1.94 -7.40
CA ALA A 111 2.99 3.27 -6.83
C ALA A 111 2.38 3.28 -5.41
N GLU A 112 1.18 2.72 -5.22
CA GLU A 112 0.52 2.69 -3.91
C GLU A 112 1.19 1.71 -2.92
N LEU A 113 1.84 0.64 -3.40
CA LEU A 113 2.58 -0.32 -2.56
C LEU A 113 4.00 0.14 -2.19
N ALA A 114 4.73 0.77 -3.13
CA ALA A 114 6.08 1.30 -2.89
C ALA A 114 6.09 2.57 -2.03
N ASN A 115 4.91 3.18 -1.84
CA ASN A 115 4.70 4.38 -1.04
C ASN A 115 4.83 4.13 0.48
N GLY A 116 5.98 3.61 0.93
CA GLY A 116 6.32 3.51 2.36
C GLY A 116 6.32 4.86 3.09
N TYR A 117 6.47 5.97 2.36
CA TYR A 117 6.47 7.34 2.87
C TYR A 117 5.09 8.00 2.99
N SER A 118 4.03 7.42 2.41
CA SER A 118 2.73 8.10 2.29
C SER A 118 1.84 7.99 3.54
N GLY A 119 2.26 7.25 4.57
CA GLY A 119 1.46 7.03 5.77
C GLY A 119 0.21 6.16 5.54
N THR A 120 0.09 5.50 4.38
CA THR A 120 -1.05 4.64 4.02
C THR A 120 -0.79 3.17 4.37
N GLY A 121 -1.87 2.41 4.52
CA GLY A 121 -1.85 1.02 4.97
C GLY A 121 -1.84 -0.02 3.84
N ASN A 122 -1.65 0.37 2.58
CA ASN A 122 -1.89 -0.51 1.43
C ASN A 122 -1.09 -1.82 1.47
N ALA A 123 0.20 -1.76 1.81
CA ALA A 123 1.04 -2.96 1.92
C ALA A 123 0.58 -3.90 3.05
N ASP A 124 0.20 -3.36 4.20
CA ASP A 124 -0.30 -4.14 5.34
C ASP A 124 -1.65 -4.80 5.01
N PHE A 125 -2.53 -4.07 4.31
CA PHE A 125 -3.82 -4.57 3.84
C PHE A 125 -3.65 -5.67 2.80
N TYR A 126 -2.75 -5.45 1.83
CA TYR A 126 -2.35 -6.42 0.83
C TYR A 126 -1.90 -7.75 1.44
N GLN A 127 -0.94 -7.70 2.36
CA GLN A 127 -0.44 -8.90 3.01
C GLN A 127 -1.54 -9.60 3.83
N GLY A 128 -2.40 -8.82 4.46
CA GLY A 128 -3.50 -9.31 5.26
C GLY A 128 -4.54 -10.11 4.48
N PHE A 129 -5.05 -9.56 3.38
CA PHE A 129 -6.05 -10.27 2.60
C PHE A 129 -5.47 -11.47 1.85
N LEU A 130 -4.19 -11.45 1.47
CA LEU A 130 -3.51 -12.64 0.94
C LEU A 130 -3.35 -13.72 2.01
N GLY A 131 -2.99 -13.33 3.24
CA GLY A 131 -3.02 -14.21 4.41
C GLY A 131 -4.41 -14.83 4.59
N TRP A 132 -5.46 -14.01 4.48
CA TRP A 132 -6.83 -14.51 4.52
C TRP A 132 -7.16 -15.46 3.36
N PHE A 133 -6.77 -15.21 2.12
CA PHE A 133 -7.01 -16.16 1.03
C PHE A 133 -6.29 -17.50 1.19
N THR A 134 -5.14 -17.49 1.85
CA THR A 134 -4.26 -18.66 2.03
C THR A 134 -4.43 -19.34 3.39
N TYR A 135 -5.51 -19.05 4.12
CA TYR A 135 -5.75 -19.62 5.45
C TYR A 135 -4.61 -19.38 6.46
N GLY A 136 -3.95 -18.23 6.35
CA GLY A 136 -2.83 -17.83 7.20
C GLY A 136 -1.46 -18.37 6.77
N GLN A 137 -1.34 -19.00 5.60
CA GLN A 137 -0.05 -19.48 5.08
C GLN A 137 0.81 -18.36 4.45
N PHE A 138 0.20 -17.22 4.11
CA PHE A 138 0.89 -16.04 3.62
C PHE A 138 1.11 -15.00 4.76
N PRO A 139 2.25 -14.27 4.78
CA PRO A 139 3.40 -14.41 3.87
C PRO A 139 4.17 -15.70 4.12
N ILE A 140 4.79 -16.22 3.06
CA ILE A 140 5.78 -17.29 3.22
C ILE A 140 6.96 -16.65 3.94
N GLU A 141 7.29 -17.15 5.13
CA GLU A 141 8.51 -16.78 5.86
C GLU A 141 9.60 -17.78 5.48
N PRO A 142 10.45 -17.48 4.48
CA PRO A 142 11.54 -18.37 4.14
C PRO A 142 12.56 -18.38 5.29
N THR A 143 12.82 -19.55 5.84
CA THR A 143 13.91 -19.76 6.78
C THR A 143 15.19 -19.98 5.98
N TRP A 144 16.00 -18.94 5.86
CA TRP A 144 17.35 -19.08 5.31
C TRP A 144 18.30 -19.47 6.45
N PRO A 145 19.29 -20.36 6.20
CA PRO A 145 20.40 -20.50 7.13
C PRO A 145 21.11 -19.14 7.24
N ASP A 146 21.64 -18.86 8.43
CA ASP A 146 22.42 -17.63 8.64
C ASP A 146 23.53 -17.54 7.57
N PRO A 147 23.77 -16.35 7.01
CA PRO A 147 24.84 -16.19 6.03
C PRO A 147 26.17 -16.63 6.64
N ILE A 148 26.93 -17.42 5.88
CA ILE A 148 28.27 -17.91 6.26
C ILE A 148 29.20 -16.73 6.57
N ASP A 149 29.03 -15.62 5.84
CA ASP A 149 29.74 -14.38 6.04
C ASP A 149 28.94 -13.43 6.94
N ASN A 150 29.05 -13.65 8.24
CA ASN A 150 28.42 -12.86 9.30
C ASN A 150 29.44 -12.06 10.12
N THR A 151 30.69 -11.98 9.66
CA THR A 151 31.78 -11.29 10.36
C THR A 151 32.45 -10.25 9.48
N MET A 152 32.46 -9.00 9.93
CA MET A 152 33.22 -7.94 9.26
C MET A 152 34.66 -7.92 9.79
N THR A 153 35.63 -8.27 8.95
CA THR A 153 37.07 -8.27 9.30
C THR A 153 37.69 -6.87 9.33
N ILE A 154 36.95 -5.84 8.94
CA ILE A 154 37.41 -4.45 8.91
C ILE A 154 37.48 -3.91 10.35
N LYS A 155 38.71 -3.62 10.81
CA LYS A 155 38.95 -2.94 12.08
C LYS A 155 38.50 -1.48 12.00
N GLY A 156 38.01 -0.90 13.10
CA GLY A 156 37.56 0.50 13.14
C GLY A 156 38.57 1.51 12.58
N ASN A 157 39.87 1.29 12.82
CA ASN A 157 40.95 2.14 12.31
C ASN A 157 41.14 2.05 10.78
N SER A 158 40.67 0.99 10.14
CA SER A 158 40.74 0.80 8.68
C SER A 158 39.61 1.52 7.94
N VAL A 159 38.56 1.97 8.64
CA VAL A 159 37.40 2.66 8.04
C VAL A 159 37.78 4.07 7.58
N VAL A 160 38.59 4.79 8.35
CA VAL A 160 39.01 6.17 8.04
C VAL A 160 39.79 6.26 6.72
N PRO A 161 40.87 5.49 6.49
CA PRO A 161 41.58 5.53 5.21
C PRO A 161 40.70 5.04 4.05
N LEU A 162 39.87 4.00 4.27
CA LEU A 162 38.95 3.51 3.23
C LEU A 162 37.94 4.59 2.80
N LYS A 163 37.41 5.37 3.74
CA LYS A 163 36.52 6.50 3.46
C LYS A 163 37.20 7.56 2.59
N TRP A 164 38.45 7.92 2.89
CA TRP A 164 39.21 8.89 2.10
C TRP A 164 39.52 8.39 0.68
N VAL A 165 39.81 7.11 0.52
CA VAL A 165 40.01 6.51 -0.81
C VAL A 165 38.71 6.54 -1.61
N MET A 166 37.60 6.08 -1.02
CA MET A 166 36.32 5.95 -1.72
C MET A 166 35.67 7.30 -2.04
N LEU A 167 35.71 8.26 -1.10
CA LEU A 167 35.03 9.56 -1.23
C LEU A 167 35.96 10.69 -1.70
N GLY A 168 37.27 10.52 -1.63
CA GLY A 168 38.25 11.51 -2.03
C GLY A 168 39.01 11.09 -3.29
N LEU A 169 39.86 10.06 -3.16
CA LEU A 169 40.81 9.68 -4.21
C LEU A 169 40.10 9.22 -5.49
N ILE A 170 39.15 8.28 -5.40
CA ILE A 170 38.46 7.74 -6.57
C ILE A 170 37.70 8.83 -7.36
N PRO A 171 36.89 9.70 -6.72
CA PRO A 171 36.23 10.81 -7.42
C PRO A 171 37.20 11.80 -8.06
N VAL A 172 38.30 12.16 -7.38
CA VAL A 172 39.32 13.08 -7.92
C VAL A 172 39.99 12.48 -9.16
N LEU A 173 40.37 11.21 -9.11
CA LEU A 173 40.94 10.51 -10.27
C LEU A 173 39.94 10.47 -11.44
N GLY A 174 38.66 10.24 -11.16
CA GLY A 174 37.58 10.31 -12.16
C GLY A 174 37.47 11.68 -12.82
N LEU A 175 37.52 12.76 -12.01
CA LEU A 175 37.51 14.14 -12.52
C LEU A 175 38.72 14.43 -13.39
N ILE A 176 39.91 14.02 -12.98
CA ILE A 176 41.15 14.21 -13.74
C ILE A 176 41.07 13.45 -15.07
N ALA A 177 40.70 12.17 -15.04
CA ALA A 177 40.57 11.35 -16.23
C ALA A 177 39.54 11.93 -17.22
N GLY A 178 38.37 12.34 -16.73
CA GLY A 178 37.34 13.01 -17.53
C GLY A 178 37.82 14.32 -18.14
N THR A 179 38.52 15.14 -17.36
CA THR A 179 39.09 16.41 -17.82
C THR A 179 40.13 16.20 -18.92
N VAL A 180 41.08 15.29 -18.72
CA VAL A 180 42.12 14.94 -19.71
C VAL A 180 41.49 14.42 -21.00
N LEU A 181 40.48 13.55 -20.90
CA LEU A 181 39.75 13.01 -22.05
C LEU A 181 39.07 14.13 -22.85
N LEU A 182 38.38 15.07 -22.18
CA LEU A 182 37.72 16.20 -22.83
C LEU A 182 38.71 17.15 -23.52
N ILE A 183 39.85 17.44 -22.89
CA ILE A 183 40.91 18.27 -23.47
C ILE A 183 41.50 17.60 -24.72
N ARG A 184 41.80 16.30 -24.66
CA ARG A 184 42.33 15.54 -25.81
C ARG A 184 41.32 15.48 -26.95
N ARG A 185 40.02 15.33 -26.65
CA ARG A 185 38.96 15.30 -27.67
C ARG A 185 38.81 16.65 -28.39
N LYS A 186 38.93 17.78 -27.70
CA LYS A 186 38.81 19.12 -28.30
C LYS A 186 40.05 19.56 -29.11
N ARG A 187 41.18 18.87 -28.97
CA ARG A 187 42.43 19.17 -29.70
C ARG A 187 42.56 18.39 -31.01
N LYS A 188 41.62 17.51 -31.32
CA LYS A 188 41.36 17.02 -32.68
C LYS A 188 40.20 17.82 -33.26
#